data_AF-A0A0D8JUB2-F1
#
_entry.id   AF-A0A0D8JUB2-F1
#
_cell.length_a   1.000
_cell.length_b   1.000
_cell.length_c   1.000
_cell.angle_alpha   90.00
_cell.angle_beta   90.00
_cell.angle_gamma   90.00
#
_symmetry.space_group_name_H-M   'P 1'
#
loop_
_entity.id
_entity.type
_entity.pdbx_description
1 polymer ?
#
loop_
_entity_poly.entity_id
_entity_poly.type
_entity_poly.pdbx_seq_one_letter_code
_entity_poly.pdbx_strand_id
1 'polypeptide(L)'
;MQHKAAWASVKDDCDKILESENKTNLKFFLPTPDCGITSKYVSNKYPQQATSSELYAGKPQKISDYCHAGFVYFPEDTVIKLFTILVPLHIRGQIKLGEITLDREHYYHVLSETVLSVMADSKLEAIVISKI
;
A
#
# COMPACT_ATOMS: atom_id res chain seq x y z
N MET A 1 -1.16 5.24 14.95
CA MET A 1 0.07 5.91 15.45
C MET A 1 1.32 5.52 14.64
N GLN A 2 1.50 4.25 14.26
CA GLN A 2 2.71 3.75 13.56
C GLN A 2 2.88 4.23 12.10
N HIS A 3 1.79 4.32 11.31
CA HIS A 3 1.86 4.85 9.94
C HIS A 3 2.35 6.31 9.88
N LYS A 4 2.13 7.11 10.95
CA LYS A 4 2.56 8.51 11.04
C LYS A 4 4.09 8.63 11.13
N ALA A 5 4.73 7.73 11.88
CA ALA A 5 6.18 7.66 11.98
C ALA A 5 6.79 7.20 10.64
N ALA A 6 6.21 6.17 10.02
CA ALA A 6 6.62 5.72 8.69
C ALA A 6 6.54 6.86 7.67
N TRP A 7 5.42 7.59 7.59
CA TRP A 7 5.32 8.76 6.71
C TRP A 7 6.37 9.83 7.02
N ALA A 8 6.51 10.22 8.29
CA ALA A 8 7.48 11.25 8.68
C ALA A 8 8.92 10.89 8.26
N SER A 9 9.28 9.61 8.32
CA SER A 9 10.61 9.12 7.95
C SER A 9 10.91 9.11 6.45
N VAL A 10 9.88 9.01 5.60
CA VAL A 10 10.03 8.93 4.12
C VAL A 10 9.56 10.18 3.40
N LYS A 11 8.91 11.11 4.10
CA LYS A 11 8.28 12.29 3.52
C LYS A 11 9.23 13.07 2.61
N ASP A 12 10.41 13.41 3.10
CA ASP A 12 11.34 14.26 2.36
C ASP A 12 11.84 13.59 1.07
N ASP A 13 11.97 12.27 1.07
CA ASP A 13 12.35 11.52 -0.13
C ASP A 13 11.18 11.36 -1.08
N CYS A 14 9.97 11.11 -0.57
CA CYS A 14 8.74 11.05 -1.37
C CYS A 14 8.37 12.38 -2.01
N ASP A 15 8.68 13.51 -1.36
CA ASP A 15 8.44 14.86 -1.89
C ASP A 15 9.37 15.19 -3.07
N LYS A 16 10.56 14.58 -3.13
CA LYS A 16 11.50 14.70 -4.26
C LYS A 16 11.09 13.82 -5.45
N ILE A 17 10.23 12.83 -5.24
CA ILE A 17 9.72 11.97 -6.30
C ILE A 17 8.60 12.74 -7.02
N LEU A 18 8.97 13.33 -8.15
CA LEU A 18 8.05 14.02 -9.05
C LEU A 18 7.48 13.05 -10.08
N GLU A 19 6.30 13.36 -10.61
CA GLU A 19 5.77 12.70 -11.80
C GLU A 19 6.76 12.95 -12.96
N SER A 20 7.19 11.90 -13.67
CA SER A 20 8.04 12.09 -14.85
C SER A 20 7.18 12.10 -16.09
N GLU A 21 7.61 12.84 -17.12
CA GLU A 21 7.02 12.79 -18.47
C GLU A 21 7.08 11.38 -19.11
N ASN A 22 7.90 10.48 -18.55
CA ASN A 22 7.97 9.08 -18.97
C ASN A 22 6.87 8.24 -18.28
N LYS A 23 6.07 7.59 -19.14
CA LYS A 23 4.86 6.72 -19.04
C LYS A 23 4.61 5.79 -17.83
N THR A 24 5.37 5.85 -16.74
CA THR A 24 5.12 5.00 -15.57
C THR A 24 4.51 5.82 -14.45
N ASN A 25 3.24 5.57 -14.15
CA ASN A 25 2.50 6.15 -13.01
C ASN A 25 2.94 5.60 -11.63
N LEU A 26 4.01 4.80 -11.59
CA LEU A 26 4.51 4.15 -10.39
C LEU A 26 6.01 4.41 -10.22
N LYS A 27 6.40 4.88 -9.04
CA LYS A 27 7.81 5.07 -8.65
C LYS A 27 8.09 4.43 -7.29
N PHE A 28 9.36 4.15 -7.04
CA PHE A 28 9.83 3.52 -5.82
C PHE A 28 10.50 4.52 -4.88
N PHE A 29 10.32 4.32 -3.57
CA PHE A 29 11.17 4.91 -2.54
C PHE A 29 11.78 3.79 -1.70
N LEU A 30 12.93 4.06 -1.08
CA LEU A 30 13.59 3.12 -0.19
C LEU A 30 12.88 3.08 1.17
N PRO A 31 12.33 1.94 1.61
CA PRO A 31 11.69 1.85 2.91
C PRO A 31 12.68 2.10 4.05
N THR A 32 12.23 2.83 5.07
CA THR A 32 12.99 3.08 6.31
C THR A 32 12.69 2.02 7.37
N PRO A 33 13.42 1.99 8.49
CA PRO A 33 13.08 1.12 9.63
C PRO A 33 11.64 1.30 10.14
N ASP A 34 11.09 2.52 10.12
CA ASP A 34 9.71 2.79 10.54
C ASP A 34 8.68 2.18 9.57
N CYS A 35 8.98 2.14 8.27
CA CYS A 35 8.21 1.38 7.28
C CYS A 35 8.23 -0.12 7.60
N GLY A 36 9.39 -0.65 7.99
CA GLY A 36 9.55 -2.05 8.41
C GLY A 36 8.72 -2.39 9.66
N ILE A 37 8.71 -1.51 10.67
CA ILE A 37 7.89 -1.67 11.89
C ILE A 37 6.40 -1.69 11.52
N THR A 38 5.96 -0.76 10.68
CA THR A 38 4.56 -0.68 10.20
C THR A 38 4.18 -1.95 9.43
N SER A 39 5.05 -2.41 8.52
CA SER A 39 4.82 -3.64 7.75
C SER A 39 4.69 -4.85 8.65
N LYS A 40 5.60 -5.00 9.62
CA LYS A 40 5.57 -6.11 10.59
C LYS A 40 4.30 -6.09 11.44
N TYR A 41 3.85 -4.92 11.87
CA TYR A 41 2.61 -4.79 12.63
C TYR A 41 1.41 -5.29 11.82
N VAL A 42 1.28 -4.84 10.58
CA VAL A 42 0.18 -5.23 9.67
C VAL A 42 0.24 -6.74 9.37
N SER A 43 1.41 -7.27 9.03
CA SER A 43 1.60 -8.69 8.78
C SER A 43 1.28 -9.56 10.00
N ASN A 44 1.55 -9.08 11.23
CA ASN A 44 1.21 -9.80 12.46
C ASN A 44 -0.30 -9.76 12.78
N LYS A 45 -1.03 -8.76 12.30
CA LYS A 45 -2.48 -8.64 12.45
C LYS A 45 -3.25 -9.47 11.45
N TYR A 46 -2.68 -9.70 10.27
CA TYR A 46 -3.32 -10.45 9.18
C TYR A 46 -3.89 -11.82 9.62
N PRO A 47 -3.16 -12.71 10.35
CA PRO A 47 -3.71 -14.01 10.74
C PRO A 47 -5.01 -13.90 11.55
N GLN A 48 -5.12 -12.91 12.44
CA GLN A 48 -6.32 -12.70 13.26
C GLN A 48 -7.54 -12.36 12.38
N GLN A 49 -7.33 -11.65 11.28
CA GLN A 49 -8.38 -11.30 10.31
C GLN A 49 -8.68 -12.47 9.36
N ALA A 50 -7.64 -13.19 8.91
CA ALA A 50 -7.78 -14.33 8.01
C ALA A 50 -8.53 -15.51 8.62
N THR A 51 -8.49 -15.68 9.94
CA THR A 51 -9.22 -16.75 10.64
C THR A 51 -10.66 -16.35 11.01
N SER A 52 -10.99 -15.05 11.03
CA SER A 52 -12.29 -14.56 11.51
C SER A 52 -13.32 -14.26 10.42
N SER A 53 -12.95 -14.37 9.14
CA SER A 53 -13.83 -13.98 8.03
C SER A 53 -13.81 -14.98 6.87
N GLU A 54 -15.00 -15.33 6.36
CA GLU A 54 -15.19 -16.20 5.18
C GLU A 54 -14.57 -15.61 3.91
N LEU A 55 -14.36 -14.29 3.85
CA LEU A 55 -13.69 -13.61 2.72
C LEU A 55 -12.26 -14.12 2.49
N TYR A 56 -11.66 -14.74 3.52
CA TYR A 56 -10.31 -15.30 3.48
C TYR A 56 -10.32 -16.82 3.27
N ALA A 57 -11.47 -17.43 2.97
CA ALA A 57 -11.54 -18.85 2.62
C ALA A 57 -10.63 -19.16 1.42
N GLY A 58 -9.77 -20.18 1.56
CA GLY A 58 -8.79 -20.56 0.55
C GLY A 58 -7.60 -19.59 0.38
N LYS A 59 -7.49 -18.56 1.23
CA LYS A 59 -6.36 -17.62 1.26
C LYS A 59 -5.31 -18.08 2.29
N PRO A 60 -4.00 -17.74 2.12
CA PRO A 60 -2.98 -18.02 3.13
C PRO A 60 -3.37 -17.46 4.48
N GLN A 61 -3.13 -18.22 5.55
CA GLN A 61 -3.45 -17.83 6.93
C GLN A 61 -2.31 -17.04 7.59
N LYS A 62 -1.13 -17.01 6.97
CA LYS A 62 0.04 -16.28 7.45
C LYS A 62 0.83 -15.73 6.26
N ILE A 63 1.46 -14.59 6.49
CA ILE A 63 2.48 -14.00 5.62
C ILE A 63 3.83 -14.28 6.30
N SER A 64 4.52 -15.36 5.89
CA SER A 64 5.82 -15.75 6.45
C SER A 64 6.97 -14.97 5.84
N ASP A 65 6.91 -14.80 4.52
CA ASP A 65 7.90 -14.12 3.70
C ASP A 65 7.18 -13.03 2.91
N TYR A 66 7.60 -11.78 3.10
CA TYR A 66 7.03 -10.65 2.39
C TYR A 66 8.13 -9.78 1.81
N CYS A 67 7.94 -9.40 0.55
CA CYS A 67 8.59 -8.22 0.02
C CYS A 67 7.77 -7.02 0.50
N HIS A 68 8.44 -6.04 1.09
CA HIS A 68 7.83 -4.74 1.31
C HIS A 68 8.55 -3.72 0.42
N ALA A 69 7.77 -2.99 -0.36
CA ALA A 69 8.27 -1.94 -1.22
C ALA A 69 7.53 -0.64 -0.91
N GLY A 70 8.27 0.45 -0.96
CA GLY A 70 7.72 1.79 -0.90
C GLY A 70 7.37 2.28 -2.28
N PHE A 71 6.11 2.67 -2.49
CA PHE A 71 5.63 3.15 -3.77
C PHE A 71 5.04 4.55 -3.67
N VAL A 72 5.28 5.31 -4.73
CA VAL A 72 4.59 6.55 -5.05
C VAL A 72 3.78 6.32 -6.31
N TYR A 73 2.46 6.40 -6.20
CA TYR A 73 1.54 6.30 -7.32
C TYR A 73 1.09 7.70 -7.75
N PHE A 74 1.18 7.93 -9.04
CA PHE A 74 0.73 9.12 -9.76
C PHE A 74 -0.60 8.84 -10.45
N PRO A 75 -1.29 9.87 -10.97
CA PRO A 75 -2.53 9.69 -11.71
C PRO A 75 -2.40 8.60 -12.78
N GLU A 76 -3.49 7.87 -13.00
CA GLU A 76 -3.65 6.65 -13.83
C GLU A 76 -4.00 5.40 -13.01
N ASP A 77 -4.43 4.36 -13.71
CA ASP A 77 -4.77 3.07 -13.15
C ASP A 77 -3.52 2.19 -13.00
N THR A 78 -3.39 1.51 -11.86
CA THR A 78 -2.38 0.47 -11.62
C THR A 78 -3.06 -0.83 -11.21
N VAL A 79 -2.73 -1.94 -11.87
CA VAL A 79 -3.21 -3.26 -11.45
C VAL A 79 -2.46 -3.69 -10.18
N ILE A 80 -3.22 -3.95 -9.11
CA ILE A 80 -2.70 -4.50 -7.86
C ILE A 80 -3.04 -5.99 -7.81
N LYS A 81 -1.99 -6.80 -7.69
CA LYS A 81 -2.11 -8.26 -7.68
C LYS A 81 -2.75 -8.77 -6.39
N LEU A 82 -3.29 -9.98 -6.48
CA LEU A 82 -3.77 -10.76 -5.35
C LEU A 82 -2.67 -10.96 -4.29
N PHE A 83 -3.07 -11.01 -3.01
CA PHE A 83 -2.19 -11.18 -1.84
C PHE A 83 -1.24 -10.02 -1.59
N THR A 84 -1.71 -8.82 -1.93
CA THR A 84 -1.08 -7.56 -1.55
C THR A 84 -1.82 -6.94 -0.36
N ILE A 85 -1.07 -6.45 0.62
CA ILE A 85 -1.57 -5.49 1.60
C ILE A 85 -1.05 -4.11 1.20
N LEU A 86 -1.97 -3.19 0.96
CA LEU A 86 -1.68 -1.79 0.68
C LEU A 86 -1.84 -0.98 1.96
N VAL A 87 -0.77 -0.31 2.38
CA VAL A 87 -0.75 0.56 3.57
C VAL A 87 -0.50 2.00 3.13
N PRO A 88 -1.55 2.82 2.99
CA PRO A 88 -1.39 4.24 2.69
C PRO A 88 -0.62 4.96 3.79
N LEU A 89 0.45 5.66 3.42
CA LEU A 89 1.21 6.54 4.30
C LEU A 89 0.70 7.99 4.17
N HIS A 90 0.53 8.42 2.93
CA HIS A 90 -0.01 9.72 2.59
C HIS A 90 -0.89 9.64 1.34
N ILE A 91 -1.92 10.48 1.32
CA ILE A 91 -2.93 10.55 0.27
C ILE A 91 -3.14 12.02 0.00
N ARG A 92 -2.99 12.40 -1.26
CA ARG A 92 -3.39 13.70 -1.81
C ARG A 92 -4.45 13.46 -2.86
N GLY A 93 -5.57 14.18 -2.77
CA GLY A 93 -6.68 14.02 -3.72
C GLY A 93 -7.48 12.74 -3.47
N GLN A 94 -8.06 12.18 -4.54
CA GLN A 94 -8.96 11.04 -4.47
C GLN A 94 -8.34 9.80 -5.11
N ILE A 95 -8.37 8.70 -4.37
CA ILE A 95 -7.73 7.44 -4.77
C ILE A 95 -8.68 6.31 -4.44
N LYS A 96 -8.86 5.39 -5.39
CA LYS A 96 -9.73 4.23 -5.23
C LYS A 96 -8.97 2.93 -5.45
N LEU A 97 -9.36 1.90 -4.72
CA LEU A 97 -8.92 0.53 -4.92
C LEU A 97 -10.17 -0.31 -5.22
N GLY A 98 -10.41 -0.59 -6.49
CA GLY A 98 -11.73 -0.98 -6.99
C GLY A 98 -12.77 0.09 -6.66
N GLU A 99 -13.84 -0.31 -5.98
CA GLU A 99 -14.92 0.60 -5.55
C GLU A 99 -14.63 1.30 -4.21
N ILE A 100 -13.55 0.92 -3.52
CA ILE A 100 -13.24 1.42 -2.18
C ILE A 100 -12.41 2.71 -2.30
N THR A 101 -12.87 3.80 -1.67
CA THR A 101 -12.07 5.02 -1.56
C THR A 101 -11.03 4.83 -0.44
N LEU A 102 -9.77 5.10 -0.74
CA LEU A 102 -8.68 4.96 0.21
C LEU A 102 -8.65 6.13 1.20
N ASP A 103 -8.27 5.81 2.43
CA ASP A 103 -7.95 6.74 3.49
C ASP A 103 -6.64 6.33 4.18
N ARG A 104 -6.19 7.16 5.12
CA ARG A 104 -4.91 6.98 5.82
C ARG A 104 -5.02 6.20 7.14
N GLU A 105 -6.23 5.95 7.60
CA GLU A 105 -6.48 5.29 8.88
C GLU A 105 -6.57 3.76 8.72
N HIS A 106 -6.83 3.29 7.50
CA HIS A 106 -6.94 1.87 7.18
C HIS A 106 -5.79 1.36 6.30
N TYR A 107 -5.50 0.07 6.42
CA TYR A 107 -4.76 -0.69 5.43
C TYR A 107 -5.73 -1.65 4.72
N TYR A 108 -5.40 -2.03 3.49
CA TYR A 108 -6.32 -2.72 2.58
C TYR A 108 -5.74 -4.04 2.14
N HIS A 109 -6.49 -5.12 2.36
CA HIS A 109 -6.15 -6.46 1.88
C HIS A 109 -6.73 -6.69 0.48
N VAL A 110 -5.84 -6.90 -0.49
CA VAL A 110 -6.21 -7.20 -1.87
C VAL A 110 -6.37 -8.71 -2.02
N LEU A 111 -7.61 -9.17 -1.82
CA LEU A 111 -7.99 -10.59 -1.83
C LEU A 111 -8.38 -11.13 -3.22
N SER A 112 -8.39 -10.25 -4.23
CA SER A 112 -8.53 -10.54 -5.66
C SER A 112 -7.77 -9.46 -6.42
N GLU A 113 -7.28 -9.77 -7.62
CA GLU A 113 -6.71 -8.74 -8.50
C GLU A 113 -7.70 -7.57 -8.67
N THR A 114 -7.19 -6.35 -8.58
CA THR A 114 -8.02 -5.14 -8.61
C THR A 114 -7.23 -3.96 -9.16
N VAL A 115 -7.93 -2.88 -9.46
CA VAL A 115 -7.33 -1.65 -10.00
C VAL A 115 -7.23 -0.61 -8.89
N LEU A 116 -6.04 -0.05 -8.71
CA LEU A 116 -5.81 1.17 -7.96
C LEU A 116 -5.91 2.34 -8.94
N SER A 117 -6.96 3.15 -8.82
CA SER A 117 -7.19 4.34 -9.63
C SER A 117 -6.77 5.58 -8.85
N VAL A 118 -5.73 6.26 -9.34
CA VAL A 118 -5.30 7.57 -8.85
C VAL A 118 -5.88 8.63 -9.79
N MET A 119 -6.75 9.49 -9.26
CA MET A 119 -7.41 10.52 -10.07
C MET A 119 -6.42 11.63 -10.48
N ALA A 120 -6.81 12.46 -11.44
CA ALA A 120 -6.04 13.67 -11.79
C ALA A 120 -5.72 14.50 -10.53
N ASP A 121 -4.53 15.10 -10.50
CA ASP A 121 -3.99 15.89 -9.39
C ASP A 121 -3.88 15.13 -8.04
N SER A 122 -4.03 13.81 -8.05
CA SER A 122 -3.95 12.96 -6.87
C SER A 122 -2.61 12.21 -6.80
N LYS A 123 -2.22 11.80 -5.59
CA LYS A 123 -0.95 11.11 -5.33
C LYS A 123 -1.10 10.18 -4.13
N LEU A 124 -0.61 8.95 -4.25
CA LEU A 124 -0.55 7.98 -3.15
C LEU A 124 0.89 7.66 -2.81
N GLU A 125 1.28 7.81 -1.56
CA GLU A 125 2.47 7.20 -1.01
C GLU A 125 2.06 6.03 -0.12
N ALA A 126 2.51 4.82 -0.46
CA ALA A 126 2.09 3.62 0.26
C ALA A 126 3.24 2.63 0.43
N ILE A 127 3.13 1.83 1.48
CA ILE A 127 3.89 0.59 1.61
C ILE A 127 3.03 -0.53 1.03
N VAL A 128 3.60 -1.30 0.13
CA VAL A 128 2.99 -2.52 -0.39
C VAL A 128 3.72 -3.71 0.21
N ILE A 129 2.95 -4.61 0.83
CA ILE A 129 3.43 -5.88 1.36
C ILE A 129 2.84 -6.96 0.47
N SER A 130 3.67 -7.66 -0.28
CA SER A 130 3.21 -8.75 -1.15
C SER A 130 3.99 -10.03 -0.88
N LYS A 131 3.30 -11.16 -1.06
CA LYS A 131 3.97 -12.46 -1.15
C LYS A 131 4.72 -12.54 -2.49
N ILE A 132 5.96 -13.03 -2.46
CA ILE A 132 6.72 -13.38 -3.67
C ILE A 132 6.13 -14.67 -4.27
#